data_AF-V4B9R2-F1
#
_entry.id   AF-V4B9R2-F1
#
_cell.length_a   1.000
_cell.length_b   1.000
_cell.length_c   1.000
_cell.angle_alpha   90.00
_cell.angle_beta   90.00
_cell.angle_gamma   90.00
#
_symmetry.space_group_name_H-M   'P 1'
#
loop_
_entity.id
_entity.type
_entity.pdbx_description
1 polymer ?
#
loop_
_entity_poly.entity_id
_entity_poly.type
_entity_poly.pdbx_seq_one_letter_code
_entity_poly.pdbx_strand_id
1 'polypeptide(L)'
;MASGKNTIGGAVLGLLAEKQREKSIPNIPESDKIILNVGGVQHVTTFTTLLKKPDTRLYNVAVVAKKKGLKEVYFDRHPAVFAHILNFYRTDSLHVPTDLCGPMIKDELKYWQLDENQIEQCCWVNYCHYEDTLEMLRKFEADHSLKFRGNYRGDESSLWSRSRPKIWNWLQDPYSSKGALAYAILSLCIVTCSITVFILETLPYFGSVTIHAKRRNITITSMDLRNDLDIFNDVSPNDLLIIIDNTCNIFFFVEFVIKFLTAPSKLRFLRQPLTIVELLCLIPYYIAITLIFTHSDPVRIFEFIRILLASRVLRIFRIFVLMKHFLALKILVYTMRASAKELLLLVFIVIIGIIIFACLEYYMEMFTDIESDFEHIPLAFWWALITMTTVGYGDIYPKSGLGYIVGGLCAISGVLVIALSVPVIVNNFTVYYTHAQSRAKLKERRRRQNVANHWRKGMTMVRRNTIQQRILVNGKGPRVGVVLDLEDSVNGQLPRSATNTPIPNPTPKSNNTDDSEDKPGTVTSRTLSNIPLIDTSDGTANSEIPLPGAVETTESKLKRLFVSQTAPQNANGDAVTNLSDKKS
;
A
#
# COMPACT_ATOMS: atom_id res chain seq x y z
N MET A 1 54.48 14.90 -7.65
CA MET A 1 55.19 15.17 -8.93
C MET A 1 55.01 13.98 -9.85
N ALA A 2 54.74 14.25 -11.13
CA ALA A 2 54.67 13.34 -12.28
C ALA A 2 53.55 12.26 -12.31
N SER A 3 52.47 12.53 -13.03
CA SER A 3 52.11 11.82 -14.27
C SER A 3 50.72 12.28 -14.74
N GLY A 4 50.72 13.41 -15.46
CA GLY A 4 49.51 14.04 -15.99
C GLY A 4 49.68 14.35 -17.47
N LYS A 5 50.01 13.33 -18.28
CA LYS A 5 50.03 13.39 -19.75
C LYS A 5 49.83 11.96 -20.25
N ASN A 6 48.62 11.57 -20.66
CA ASN A 6 48.37 10.47 -21.61
C ASN A 6 46.88 10.20 -21.95
N THR A 7 45.94 11.05 -21.55
CA THR A 7 44.51 10.85 -21.86
C THR A 7 44.07 11.38 -23.24
N ILE A 8 44.88 12.23 -23.88
CA ILE A 8 44.54 12.79 -25.21
C ILE A 8 45.02 11.87 -26.35
N GLY A 9 46.12 11.14 -26.15
CA GLY A 9 46.66 10.21 -27.16
C GLY A 9 45.77 8.98 -27.40
N GLY A 10 45.10 8.47 -26.36
CA GLY A 10 44.18 7.32 -26.48
C GLY A 10 42.88 7.64 -27.21
N ALA A 11 42.34 8.85 -27.05
CA ALA A 11 41.15 9.30 -27.76
C ALA A 11 41.42 9.55 -29.26
N VAL A 12 42.60 10.08 -29.59
CA VAL A 12 43.02 10.29 -30.99
C VAL A 12 43.39 8.97 -31.67
N LEU A 13 44.01 8.01 -30.97
CA LEU A 13 44.21 6.66 -31.50
C LEU A 13 42.89 5.91 -31.69
N GLY A 14 41.92 6.09 -30.80
CA GLY A 14 40.56 5.56 -30.92
C GLY A 14 39.83 6.12 -32.13
N LEU A 15 39.87 7.44 -32.33
CA LEU A 15 39.27 8.11 -33.50
C LEU A 15 39.96 7.76 -34.81
N LEU A 16 41.27 7.54 -34.82
CA LEU A 16 41.99 7.07 -36.01
C LEU A 16 41.72 5.59 -36.30
N ALA A 17 41.54 4.75 -35.27
CA ALA A 17 41.11 3.36 -35.41
C ALA A 17 39.65 3.27 -35.89
N GLU A 18 38.78 4.18 -35.46
CA GLU A 18 37.38 4.28 -35.89
C GLU A 18 37.27 4.82 -37.33
N LYS A 19 38.10 5.79 -37.71
CA LYS A 19 38.22 6.31 -39.09
C LYS A 19 38.86 5.32 -40.06
N GLN A 20 39.69 4.39 -39.57
CA GLN A 20 40.19 3.23 -40.33
C GLN A 20 39.12 2.12 -40.44
N ARG A 21 38.21 2.00 -39.45
CA ARG A 21 37.07 1.05 -39.47
C ARG A 21 35.90 1.50 -40.35
N GLU A 22 35.68 2.81 -40.49
CA GLU A 22 34.70 3.37 -41.44
C GLU A 22 35.09 3.12 -42.90
N LYS A 23 36.39 3.00 -43.21
CA LYS A 23 36.89 2.65 -44.55
C LYS A 23 36.85 1.15 -44.86
N SER A 24 36.43 0.31 -43.91
CA SER A 24 36.25 -1.13 -44.07
C SER A 24 34.80 -1.55 -43.84
N ILE A 25 33.82 -0.71 -44.19
CA ILE A 25 32.44 -1.17 -44.34
C ILE A 25 32.39 -1.87 -45.72
N PRO A 26 32.26 -3.21 -45.80
CA PRO A 26 32.05 -3.86 -47.09
C PRO A 26 30.84 -3.21 -47.74
N ASN A 27 30.97 -2.83 -49.01
CA ASN A 27 29.91 -2.17 -49.78
C ASN A 27 28.68 -3.10 -49.77
N ILE A 28 27.73 -2.86 -48.86
CA ILE A 28 26.58 -3.74 -48.65
C ILE A 28 25.66 -3.55 -49.86
N PRO A 29 25.38 -4.60 -50.65
CA PRO A 29 24.52 -4.47 -51.81
C PRO A 29 23.13 -3.96 -51.37
N GLU A 30 22.61 -2.98 -52.10
CA GLU A 30 21.33 -2.31 -51.78
C GLU A 30 20.14 -3.29 -51.73
N SER A 31 20.29 -4.46 -52.39
CA SER A 31 19.36 -5.57 -52.36
C SER A 31 19.26 -6.32 -51.02
N ASP A 32 20.19 -6.11 -50.09
CA ASP A 32 20.20 -6.80 -48.78
C ASP A 32 19.61 -5.95 -47.63
N LYS A 33 19.13 -4.74 -47.93
CA LYS A 33 18.50 -3.83 -46.95
C LYS A 33 17.01 -4.10 -46.82
N ILE A 34 16.51 -3.99 -45.59
CA ILE A 34 15.08 -4.04 -45.25
C ILE A 34 14.72 -2.89 -44.31
N ILE A 35 13.57 -2.29 -44.56
CA ILE A 35 12.98 -1.23 -43.73
C ILE A 35 11.94 -1.87 -42.81
N LEU A 36 12.11 -1.70 -41.50
CA LEU A 36 11.15 -2.14 -40.49
C LEU A 36 10.48 -0.89 -39.92
N ASN A 37 9.22 -0.68 -40.29
CA ASN A 37 8.44 0.45 -39.84
C ASN A 37 7.64 0.06 -38.59
N VAL A 38 8.04 0.59 -37.43
CA VAL A 38 7.44 0.24 -36.15
C VAL A 38 6.75 1.47 -35.58
N GLY A 39 5.42 1.44 -35.46
CA GLY A 39 4.65 2.57 -34.95
C GLY A 39 4.86 3.88 -35.72
N GLY A 40 5.20 3.80 -37.01
CA GLY A 40 5.52 4.95 -37.86
C GLY A 40 7.01 5.33 -37.92
N VAL A 41 7.86 4.73 -37.08
CA VAL A 41 9.32 4.98 -37.09
C VAL A 41 10.02 3.96 -37.96
N GLN A 42 10.79 4.43 -38.94
CA GLN A 42 11.52 3.57 -39.87
C GLN A 42 12.88 3.16 -39.31
N HIS A 43 13.10 1.85 -39.17
CA HIS A 43 14.37 1.26 -38.77
C HIS A 43 14.98 0.50 -39.95
N VAL A 44 16.17 0.91 -40.38
CA VAL A 44 16.88 0.28 -41.51
C VAL A 44 17.86 -0.76 -40.99
N THR A 45 17.83 -1.97 -41.56
CA THR A 45 18.76 -3.05 -41.22
C THR A 45 19.01 -3.96 -42.43
N THR A 46 19.88 -4.96 -42.27
CA THR A 46 20.18 -5.96 -43.31
C THR A 46 19.49 -7.28 -43.01
N PHE A 47 19.12 -8.02 -44.06
CA PHE A 47 18.57 -9.38 -43.89
C PHE A 47 19.56 -10.28 -43.14
N THR A 48 20.85 -10.14 -43.40
CA THR A 48 21.93 -10.85 -42.68
C THR A 48 21.86 -10.64 -41.17
N THR A 49 21.57 -9.42 -40.70
CA THR A 49 21.43 -9.12 -39.27
C THR A 49 20.23 -9.82 -38.65
N LEU A 50 19.09 -9.80 -39.32
CA LEU A 50 17.86 -10.44 -38.82
C LEU A 50 17.94 -11.97 -38.84
N LEU A 51 18.72 -12.54 -39.77
CA LEU A 51 18.89 -13.98 -39.90
C LEU A 51 19.82 -14.61 -38.84
N LYS A 52 20.52 -13.79 -38.03
CA LYS A 52 21.44 -14.28 -36.98
C LYS A 52 20.76 -15.10 -35.88
N LYS A 53 19.47 -14.87 -35.60
CA LYS A 53 18.76 -15.46 -34.45
C LYS A 53 17.51 -16.23 -34.89
N PRO A 54 17.62 -17.53 -35.18
CA PRO A 54 16.56 -18.32 -35.82
C PRO A 54 15.26 -18.46 -35.01
N ASP A 55 15.36 -18.44 -33.69
CA ASP A 55 14.21 -18.69 -32.80
C ASP A 55 13.31 -17.46 -32.57
N THR A 56 13.56 -16.39 -33.32
CA THR A 56 12.91 -15.10 -33.11
C THR A 56 11.87 -14.77 -34.16
N ARG A 57 10.96 -13.86 -33.82
CA ARG A 57 9.94 -13.41 -34.78
C ARG A 57 10.54 -12.68 -35.97
N LEU A 58 11.58 -11.88 -35.76
CA LEU A 58 12.21 -11.11 -36.83
C LEU A 58 12.93 -12.01 -37.83
N TYR A 59 13.47 -13.16 -37.41
CA TYR A 59 13.99 -14.17 -38.34
C TYR A 59 12.90 -14.68 -39.26
N ASN A 60 11.76 -15.09 -38.70
CA ASN A 60 10.62 -15.58 -39.48
C ASN A 60 10.11 -14.53 -40.47
N VAL A 61 10.04 -13.27 -40.04
CA VAL A 61 9.66 -12.15 -40.91
C VAL A 61 10.70 -11.93 -42.01
N ALA A 62 11.99 -11.97 -41.69
CA ALA A 62 13.07 -11.77 -42.65
C ALA A 62 13.07 -12.84 -43.75
N VAL A 63 12.85 -14.11 -43.40
CA VAL A 63 12.73 -15.22 -44.36
C VAL A 63 11.55 -14.99 -45.32
N VAL A 64 10.38 -14.63 -44.79
CA VAL A 64 9.18 -14.38 -45.61
C VAL A 64 9.35 -13.13 -46.48
N ALA A 65 9.91 -12.06 -45.94
CA ALA A 65 10.15 -10.81 -46.67
C ALA A 65 11.14 -11.01 -47.81
N LYS A 66 12.23 -11.76 -47.58
CA LYS A 66 13.20 -12.12 -48.61
C LYS A 66 12.59 -12.99 -49.72
N LYS A 67 11.73 -13.96 -49.35
CA LYS A 67 11.01 -14.80 -50.32
C LYS A 67 10.00 -14.01 -51.16
N LYS A 68 9.34 -13.01 -50.58
CA LYS A 68 8.32 -12.19 -51.25
C LYS A 68 8.89 -10.93 -51.92
N GLY A 69 10.18 -10.64 -51.77
CA GLY A 69 10.79 -9.40 -52.28
C GLY A 69 10.27 -8.12 -51.61
N LEU A 70 9.83 -8.22 -50.35
CA LEU A 70 9.34 -7.06 -49.60
C LEU A 70 10.51 -6.19 -49.13
N LYS A 71 10.44 -4.89 -49.43
CA LYS A 71 11.45 -3.90 -49.00
C LYS A 71 11.11 -3.25 -47.64
N GLU A 72 9.83 -3.21 -47.28
CA GLU A 72 9.34 -2.63 -46.04
C GLU A 72 8.34 -3.58 -45.34
N VAL A 73 8.40 -3.65 -44.01
CA VAL A 73 7.44 -4.37 -43.17
C VAL A 73 6.97 -3.47 -42.03
N TYR A 74 5.65 -3.36 -41.87
CA TYR A 74 5.02 -2.55 -40.84
C TYR A 74 4.64 -3.36 -39.60
N PHE A 75 4.87 -2.78 -38.42
CA PHE A 75 4.45 -3.29 -37.11
C PHE A 75 3.78 -2.19 -36.28
N ASP A 76 2.56 -2.44 -35.84
CA ASP A 76 1.84 -1.55 -34.92
C ASP A 76 2.26 -1.82 -33.46
N ARG A 77 3.50 -1.45 -33.12
CA ARG A 77 4.15 -1.72 -31.81
C ARG A 77 4.96 -0.51 -31.33
N HIS A 78 5.50 -0.58 -30.12
CA HIS A 78 6.21 0.53 -29.50
C HIS A 78 7.59 0.80 -30.16
N PRO A 79 7.79 1.96 -30.83
CA PRO A 79 9.02 2.24 -31.59
C PRO A 79 10.27 2.30 -30.71
N ALA A 80 10.19 2.89 -29.51
CA ALA A 80 11.36 3.06 -28.65
C ALA A 80 11.96 1.73 -28.17
N VAL A 81 11.13 0.76 -27.75
CA VAL A 81 11.59 -0.57 -27.32
C VAL A 81 12.21 -1.33 -28.50
N PHE A 82 11.63 -1.16 -29.69
CA PHE A 82 12.12 -1.82 -30.89
C PHE A 82 13.56 -1.44 -31.26
N ALA A 83 13.98 -0.21 -30.99
CA ALA A 83 15.37 0.20 -31.20
C ALA A 83 16.37 -0.68 -30.41
N HIS A 84 16.02 -1.01 -29.17
CA HIS A 84 16.82 -1.89 -28.31
C HIS A 84 16.79 -3.35 -28.78
N ILE A 85 15.61 -3.82 -29.19
CA ILE A 85 15.45 -5.14 -29.79
C ILE A 85 16.30 -5.27 -31.04
N LEU A 86 16.32 -4.27 -31.93
CA LEU A 86 17.13 -4.31 -33.14
C LEU A 86 18.63 -4.27 -32.83
N ASN A 87 19.04 -3.51 -31.81
CA ASN A 87 20.42 -3.47 -31.36
C ASN A 87 20.89 -4.83 -30.80
N PHE A 88 20.00 -5.62 -30.20
CA PHE A 88 20.33 -6.99 -29.80
C PHE A 88 20.75 -7.88 -30.98
N TYR A 89 20.15 -7.75 -32.17
CA TYR A 89 20.60 -8.50 -33.36
C TYR A 89 21.95 -8.01 -33.89
N ARG A 90 22.31 -6.75 -33.60
CA ARG A 90 23.58 -6.16 -34.02
C ARG A 90 24.73 -6.53 -33.09
N THR A 91 24.49 -6.45 -31.79
CA THR A 91 25.51 -6.50 -30.72
C THR A 91 25.54 -7.81 -29.94
N ASP A 92 24.48 -8.62 -30.03
CA ASP A 92 24.27 -9.84 -29.23
C ASP A 92 23.99 -9.61 -27.74
N SER A 93 23.99 -8.36 -27.28
CA SER A 93 23.71 -7.94 -25.90
C SER A 93 22.35 -7.21 -25.81
N LEU A 94 21.41 -7.74 -25.02
CA LEU A 94 20.06 -7.18 -24.88
C LEU A 94 20.01 -6.18 -23.71
N HIS A 95 20.00 -4.89 -24.05
CA HIS A 95 19.71 -3.82 -23.09
C HIS A 95 18.27 -3.39 -23.21
N VAL A 96 17.66 -2.96 -22.10
CA VAL A 96 16.29 -2.43 -22.08
C VAL A 96 16.26 -0.97 -21.61
N PRO A 97 15.33 -0.16 -22.12
CA PRO A 97 15.17 1.23 -21.72
C PRO A 97 14.73 1.35 -20.26
N THR A 98 15.24 2.36 -19.54
CA THR A 98 14.97 2.57 -18.10
C THR A 98 13.74 3.44 -17.82
N ASP A 99 13.23 4.13 -18.83
CA ASP A 99 12.08 5.05 -18.77
C ASP A 99 10.74 4.34 -18.98
N LEU A 100 10.75 3.05 -19.32
CA LEU A 100 9.55 2.25 -19.60
C LEU A 100 9.28 1.23 -18.49
N CYS A 101 7.99 0.89 -18.31
CA CYS A 101 7.60 -0.07 -17.28
C CYS A 101 7.93 -1.52 -17.69
N GLY A 102 8.40 -2.32 -16.74
CA GLY A 102 8.74 -3.74 -16.94
C GLY A 102 7.68 -4.60 -17.67
N PRO A 103 6.36 -4.49 -17.40
CA PRO A 103 5.35 -5.32 -18.03
C PRO A 103 5.18 -4.98 -19.50
N MET A 104 5.33 -3.70 -19.85
CA MET A 104 5.28 -3.30 -21.25
C MET A 104 6.50 -3.84 -22.01
N ILE A 105 7.69 -3.79 -21.40
CA ILE A 105 8.90 -4.42 -21.96
C ILE A 105 8.70 -5.93 -22.10
N LYS A 106 8.13 -6.60 -21.10
CA LYS A 106 7.81 -8.03 -21.13
C LYS A 106 6.86 -8.39 -22.27
N ASP A 107 5.81 -7.59 -22.47
CA ASP A 107 4.85 -7.77 -23.56
C ASP A 107 5.50 -7.57 -24.94
N GLU A 108 6.48 -6.67 -25.06
CA GLU A 108 7.30 -6.52 -26.27
C GLU A 108 8.22 -7.72 -26.46
N LEU A 109 9.05 -8.10 -25.48
CA LEU A 109 9.95 -9.26 -25.58
C LEU A 109 9.20 -10.53 -25.97
N LYS A 110 8.03 -10.76 -25.36
CA LYS A 110 7.14 -11.88 -25.70
C LYS A 110 6.61 -11.78 -27.13
N TYR A 111 6.24 -10.59 -27.61
CA TYR A 111 5.79 -10.39 -28.99
C TYR A 111 6.90 -10.69 -30.01
N TRP A 112 8.13 -10.31 -29.69
CA TRP A 112 9.32 -10.50 -30.55
C TRP A 112 9.98 -11.87 -30.39
N GLN A 113 9.48 -12.70 -29.45
CA GLN A 113 9.98 -14.04 -29.14
C GLN A 113 11.44 -14.00 -28.67
N LEU A 114 11.73 -13.08 -27.76
CA LEU A 114 13.01 -12.98 -27.06
C LEU A 114 12.86 -13.50 -25.64
N ASP A 115 13.86 -14.23 -25.17
CA ASP A 115 13.89 -14.72 -23.79
C ASP A 115 14.33 -13.59 -22.86
N GLU A 116 13.62 -13.44 -21.73
CA GLU A 116 13.90 -12.45 -20.70
C GLU A 116 15.29 -12.68 -20.10
N ASN A 117 15.75 -13.94 -20.05
CA ASN A 117 17.06 -14.31 -19.51
C ASN A 117 18.25 -13.77 -20.34
N GLN A 118 18.00 -13.23 -21.53
CA GLN A 118 19.04 -12.64 -22.39
C GLN A 118 19.34 -11.18 -22.04
N ILE A 119 18.56 -10.57 -21.13
CA ILE A 119 18.79 -9.20 -20.66
C ILE A 119 20.11 -9.11 -19.89
N GLU A 120 20.92 -8.13 -20.24
CA GLU A 120 22.21 -7.89 -19.61
C GLU A 120 22.11 -7.49 -18.13
N GLN A 121 23.13 -7.83 -17.33
CA GLN A 121 23.14 -7.63 -15.88
C GLN A 121 22.89 -6.17 -15.46
N CYS A 122 23.37 -5.19 -16.24
CA CYS A 122 23.17 -3.76 -15.97
C CYS A 122 21.70 -3.32 -16.06
N CYS A 123 20.87 -4.03 -16.84
CA CYS A 123 19.46 -3.75 -17.01
C CYS A 123 18.56 -4.70 -16.20
N TRP A 124 19.07 -5.89 -15.87
CA TRP A 124 18.35 -6.94 -15.16
C TRP A 124 17.77 -6.47 -13.82
N VAL A 125 18.58 -5.78 -13.00
CA VAL A 125 18.16 -5.31 -11.67
C VAL A 125 16.95 -4.39 -11.77
N ASN A 126 16.97 -3.43 -12.69
CA ASN A 126 15.85 -2.49 -12.87
C ASN A 126 14.60 -3.16 -13.43
N TYR A 127 14.77 -4.10 -14.38
CA TYR A 127 13.66 -4.88 -14.95
C TYR A 127 12.98 -5.75 -13.88
N CYS A 128 13.77 -6.53 -13.13
CA CYS A 128 13.26 -7.43 -12.09
C CYS A 128 12.66 -6.68 -10.90
N HIS A 129 13.25 -5.56 -10.48
CA HIS A 129 12.73 -4.77 -9.36
C HIS A 129 11.25 -4.38 -9.55
N TYR A 130 10.87 -4.03 -10.79
CA TYR A 130 9.49 -3.73 -11.12
C TYR A 130 8.59 -4.98 -11.00
N GLU A 131 9.00 -6.11 -11.56
CA GLU A 131 8.23 -7.38 -11.50
C GLU A 131 8.08 -7.87 -10.06
N ASP A 132 9.15 -7.84 -9.26
CA ASP A 132 9.15 -8.21 -7.84
C ASP A 132 8.18 -7.32 -7.05
N THR A 133 8.23 -6.02 -7.32
CA THR A 133 7.29 -5.05 -6.75
C THR A 133 5.85 -5.41 -7.13
N LEU A 134 5.57 -5.70 -8.39
CA LEU A 134 4.22 -6.12 -8.81
C LEU A 134 3.78 -7.43 -8.17
N GLU A 135 4.64 -8.43 -8.10
CA GLU A 135 4.31 -9.72 -7.48
C GLU A 135 4.00 -9.54 -5.99
N MET A 136 4.80 -8.75 -5.29
CA MET A 136 4.57 -8.33 -3.92
C MET A 136 3.20 -7.66 -3.74
N LEU A 137 2.83 -6.75 -4.65
CA LEU A 137 1.55 -6.06 -4.63
C LEU A 137 0.37 -7.00 -4.98
N ARG A 138 0.55 -7.92 -5.93
CA ARG A 138 -0.46 -8.95 -6.29
C ARG A 138 -0.73 -9.89 -5.12
N LYS A 139 0.32 -10.35 -4.42
CA LYS A 139 0.17 -11.17 -3.21
C LYS A 139 -0.61 -10.43 -2.12
N PHE A 140 -0.29 -9.14 -1.92
CA PHE A 140 -1.05 -8.28 -1.01
C PHE A 140 -2.54 -8.16 -1.41
N GLU A 141 -2.85 -8.01 -2.71
CA GLU A 141 -4.23 -7.95 -3.21
C GLU A 141 -4.98 -9.28 -3.06
N ALA A 142 -4.32 -10.41 -3.32
CA ALA A 142 -4.89 -11.74 -3.16
C ALA A 142 -5.26 -11.99 -1.69
N ASP A 143 -4.35 -11.71 -0.76
CA ASP A 143 -4.59 -11.85 0.68
C ASP A 143 -5.71 -10.93 1.19
N HIS A 144 -5.74 -9.68 0.72
CA HIS A 144 -6.78 -8.74 1.09
C HIS A 144 -8.15 -9.14 0.53
N SER A 145 -8.23 -9.57 -0.73
CA SER A 145 -9.50 -9.94 -1.38
C SER A 145 -10.09 -11.24 -0.82
N LEU A 146 -9.27 -12.25 -0.52
CA LEU A 146 -9.71 -13.53 0.05
C LEU A 146 -10.20 -13.42 1.50
N LYS A 147 -9.67 -12.47 2.29
CA LYS A 147 -10.13 -12.24 3.68
C LYS A 147 -11.51 -11.59 3.74
N PHE A 148 -11.82 -10.67 2.82
CA PHE A 148 -13.10 -9.96 2.80
C PHE A 148 -14.20 -10.71 2.04
N ARG A 149 -13.87 -11.44 0.99
CA ARG A 149 -14.84 -12.19 0.18
C ARG A 149 -14.78 -13.67 0.57
N GLY A 150 -15.33 -14.00 1.74
CA GLY A 150 -15.47 -15.41 2.13
C GLY A 150 -16.18 -16.18 1.02
N ASN A 151 -15.62 -17.32 0.58
CA ASN A 151 -16.29 -18.23 -0.34
C ASN A 151 -17.50 -18.84 0.36
N TYR A 152 -18.64 -18.16 0.32
CA TYR A 152 -19.92 -18.70 0.75
C TYR A 152 -20.37 -19.74 -0.28
N ARG A 153 -19.98 -21.01 -0.05
CA ARG A 153 -20.59 -22.18 -0.68
C ARG A 153 -21.72 -22.63 0.23
N GLY A 154 -22.93 -22.13 0.00
CA GLY A 154 -24.09 -22.50 0.79
C GLY A 154 -25.35 -22.46 -0.06
N ASP A 155 -26.16 -23.50 0.08
CA ASP A 155 -27.47 -23.66 -0.54
C ASP A 155 -28.39 -22.47 -0.20
N GLU A 156 -29.06 -21.91 -1.22
CA GLU A 156 -29.86 -20.66 -1.17
C GLU A 156 -31.21 -20.84 -0.43
N SER A 157 -31.45 -22.00 0.17
CA SER A 157 -32.77 -22.45 0.65
C SER A 157 -33.24 -21.83 1.98
N SER A 158 -32.37 -21.16 2.77
CA SER A 158 -32.71 -20.62 4.10
C SER A 158 -32.58 -19.09 4.21
N LEU A 159 -33.53 -18.44 4.92
CA LEU A 159 -33.45 -17.00 5.25
C LEU A 159 -32.17 -16.64 6.03
N TRP A 160 -31.65 -17.57 6.83
CA TRP A 160 -30.38 -17.42 7.54
C TRP A 160 -29.19 -17.48 6.59
N SER A 161 -29.18 -18.40 5.60
CA SER A 161 -28.09 -18.48 4.62
C SER A 161 -28.01 -17.22 3.76
N ARG A 162 -29.14 -16.56 3.50
CA ARG A 162 -29.22 -15.29 2.76
C ARG A 162 -28.84 -14.05 3.58
N SER A 163 -29.09 -14.06 4.90
CA SER A 163 -28.82 -12.91 5.78
C SER A 163 -27.42 -12.94 6.39
N ARG A 164 -26.87 -14.13 6.67
CA ARG A 164 -25.52 -14.35 7.21
C ARG A 164 -24.39 -13.60 6.48
N PRO A 165 -24.26 -13.63 5.14
CA PRO A 165 -23.21 -12.88 4.44
C PRO A 165 -23.39 -11.37 4.53
N LYS A 166 -24.64 -10.88 4.63
CA LYS A 166 -24.93 -9.45 4.82
C LYS A 166 -24.49 -8.98 6.20
N ILE A 167 -24.80 -9.76 7.24
CA ILE A 167 -24.39 -9.47 8.62
C ILE A 167 -22.86 -9.53 8.73
N TRP A 168 -22.22 -10.56 8.15
CA TRP A 168 -20.76 -10.66 8.13
C TRP A 168 -20.09 -9.44 7.48
N ASN A 169 -20.59 -9.01 6.32
CA ASN A 169 -20.06 -7.82 5.64
C ASN A 169 -20.30 -6.55 6.46
N TRP A 170 -21.43 -6.45 7.16
CA TRP A 170 -21.75 -5.32 8.04
C TRP A 170 -20.80 -5.21 9.24
N LEU A 171 -20.39 -6.34 9.85
CA LEU A 171 -19.46 -6.36 10.99
C LEU A 171 -17.98 -6.19 10.59
N GLN A 172 -17.59 -6.59 9.38
CA GLN A 172 -16.19 -6.59 8.94
C GLN A 172 -15.80 -5.40 8.07
N ASP A 173 -16.70 -4.92 7.22
CA ASP A 173 -16.43 -3.82 6.29
C ASP A 173 -17.20 -2.56 6.71
N PRO A 174 -16.53 -1.55 7.31
CA PRO A 174 -17.18 -0.30 7.73
C PRO A 174 -17.71 0.50 6.53
N TYR A 175 -17.23 0.23 5.31
CA TYR A 175 -17.68 0.89 4.09
C TYR A 175 -18.83 0.16 3.38
N SER A 176 -19.32 -0.96 3.93
CA SER A 176 -20.40 -1.74 3.33
C SER A 176 -21.74 -1.00 3.33
N SER A 177 -22.04 -0.24 4.40
CA SER A 177 -23.24 0.58 4.52
C SER A 177 -23.05 1.72 5.52
N LYS A 178 -23.93 2.74 5.49
CA LYS A 178 -23.94 3.81 6.49
C LYS A 178 -24.14 3.27 7.93
N GLY A 179 -24.92 2.21 8.08
CA GLY A 179 -25.11 1.55 9.37
C GLY A 179 -23.85 0.81 9.84
N ALA A 180 -23.10 0.19 8.92
CA ALA A 180 -21.84 -0.47 9.24
C ALA A 180 -20.80 0.54 9.73
N LEU A 181 -20.78 1.73 9.11
CA LEU A 181 -19.94 2.84 9.54
C LEU A 181 -20.29 3.29 10.96
N ALA A 182 -21.58 3.48 11.26
CA ALA A 182 -22.04 3.88 12.60
C ALA A 182 -21.67 2.83 13.66
N TYR A 183 -21.87 1.54 13.37
CA TYR A 183 -21.45 0.44 14.23
C TYR A 183 -19.93 0.41 14.43
N ALA A 184 -19.15 0.63 13.37
CA ALA A 184 -17.69 0.65 13.47
C ALA A 184 -17.18 1.79 14.37
N ILE A 185 -17.84 2.96 14.34
CA ILE A 185 -17.55 4.09 15.24
C ILE A 185 -17.95 3.73 16.67
N LEU A 186 -19.14 3.14 16.88
CA LEU A 186 -19.60 2.73 18.21
C LEU A 186 -18.66 1.69 18.84
N SER A 187 -18.29 0.65 18.09
CA SER A 187 -17.35 -0.39 18.51
C SER A 187 -15.98 0.23 18.86
N LEU A 188 -15.50 1.19 18.06
CA LEU A 188 -14.27 1.95 18.36
C LEU A 188 -14.36 2.74 19.68
N CYS A 189 -15.48 3.42 19.93
CA CYS A 189 -15.71 4.14 21.19
C CYS A 189 -15.72 3.18 22.39
N ILE A 190 -16.34 2.01 22.27
CA ILE A 190 -16.39 1.01 23.34
C ILE A 190 -15.00 0.42 23.63
N VAL A 191 -14.22 0.10 22.59
CA VAL A 191 -12.81 -0.33 22.76
C VAL A 191 -11.99 0.74 23.47
N THR A 192 -12.13 1.99 23.06
CA THR A 192 -11.41 3.11 23.68
C THR A 192 -11.82 3.30 25.14
N CYS A 193 -13.12 3.29 25.42
CA CYS A 193 -13.66 3.35 26.79
C CYS A 193 -13.10 2.23 27.66
N SER A 194 -13.08 1.00 27.14
CA SER A 194 -12.54 -0.15 27.85
C SER A 194 -11.03 -0.03 28.16
N ILE A 195 -10.23 0.52 27.24
CA ILE A 195 -8.80 0.77 27.48
C ILE A 195 -8.63 1.87 28.52
N THR A 196 -9.44 2.93 28.45
CA THR A 196 -9.43 3.98 29.46
C THR A 196 -9.78 3.43 30.84
N VAL A 197 -10.81 2.60 30.97
CA VAL A 197 -11.15 1.94 32.25
C VAL A 197 -9.98 1.10 32.75
N PHE A 198 -9.34 0.31 31.88
CA PHE A 198 -8.14 -0.45 32.25
C PHE A 198 -7.00 0.44 32.76
N ILE A 199 -6.76 1.60 32.15
CA ILE A 199 -5.77 2.57 32.61
C ILE A 199 -6.20 3.18 33.96
N LEU A 200 -7.46 3.59 34.09
CA LEU A 200 -7.99 4.17 35.32
C LEU A 200 -7.94 3.18 36.50
N GLU A 201 -8.18 1.89 36.27
CA GLU A 201 -8.05 0.83 37.28
C GLU A 201 -6.63 0.74 37.88
N THR A 202 -5.60 1.16 37.15
CA THR A 202 -4.20 1.16 37.65
C THR A 202 -3.86 2.38 38.50
N LEU A 203 -4.67 3.43 38.46
CA LEU A 203 -4.41 4.64 39.21
C LEU A 203 -4.81 4.47 40.69
N PRO A 204 -3.93 4.84 41.64
CA PRO A 204 -4.19 4.68 43.08
C PRO A 204 -5.36 5.57 43.57
N TYR A 205 -5.79 6.55 42.78
CA TYR A 205 -6.96 7.38 43.08
C TYR A 205 -8.30 6.65 42.82
N PHE A 206 -8.31 5.68 41.91
CA PHE A 206 -9.52 4.94 41.48
C PHE A 206 -9.55 3.49 41.96
N GLY A 207 -8.40 2.93 42.36
CA GLY A 207 -8.33 1.77 43.24
C GLY A 207 -8.39 2.25 44.68
N SER A 208 -9.51 2.04 45.37
CA SER A 208 -9.67 2.55 46.74
C SER A 208 -8.82 1.75 47.73
N VAL A 209 -7.54 2.09 47.88
CA VAL A 209 -6.73 1.61 49.01
C VAL A 209 -7.07 2.49 50.22
N THR A 210 -8.12 2.14 50.96
CA THR A 210 -8.38 2.73 52.28
C THR A 210 -7.45 2.10 53.32
N ILE A 211 -6.28 2.70 53.53
CA ILE A 211 -5.34 2.27 54.59
C ILE A 211 -5.97 2.58 55.96
N HIS A 212 -6.59 1.60 56.60
CA HIS A 212 -6.77 1.62 58.06
C HIS A 212 -5.63 0.87 58.73
N ALA A 213 -4.56 1.59 59.07
CA ALA A 213 -3.47 1.03 59.86
C ALA A 213 -3.94 0.81 61.32
N LYS A 214 -4.21 -0.44 61.71
CA LYS A 214 -4.29 -0.82 63.13
C LYS A 214 -3.17 -1.79 63.49
N ARG A 215 -2.37 -1.37 64.49
CA ARG A 215 -1.11 -1.97 64.96
C ARG A 215 -1.27 -3.46 65.34
N ARG A 216 -0.32 -4.27 64.85
CA ARG A 216 -0.16 -5.72 65.10
C ARG A 216 -0.06 -6.07 66.59
N ASN A 217 -0.53 -7.28 66.93
CA ASN A 217 0.27 -8.33 67.58
C ASN A 217 -0.35 -9.70 67.26
N ILE A 218 0.49 -10.66 66.87
CA ILE A 218 0.13 -11.91 66.18
C ILE A 218 -0.07 -13.06 67.19
N THR A 219 -1.13 -13.85 66.99
CA THR A 219 -1.18 -15.29 67.29
C THR A 219 -1.81 -15.99 66.10
N ILE A 220 -1.05 -16.87 65.45
CA ILE A 220 -1.39 -17.53 64.19
C ILE A 220 -2.59 -18.48 64.41
N THR A 221 -3.73 -18.10 63.86
CA THR A 221 -4.94 -18.92 63.67
C THR A 221 -5.55 -18.55 62.31
N SER A 222 -6.65 -19.19 61.89
CA SER A 222 -7.42 -18.95 60.64
C SER A 222 -7.72 -17.48 60.27
N MET A 223 -7.38 -16.55 61.17
CA MET A 223 -7.38 -15.11 61.02
C MET A 223 -6.27 -14.56 60.10
N ASP A 224 -5.11 -15.22 59.96
CA ASP A 224 -4.05 -14.76 59.02
C ASP A 224 -4.47 -14.95 57.55
N LEU A 225 -5.16 -16.05 57.25
CA LEU A 225 -5.77 -16.26 55.92
C LEU A 225 -6.90 -15.26 55.66
N ARG A 226 -7.61 -14.83 56.71
CA ARG A 226 -8.67 -13.80 56.63
C ARG A 226 -8.08 -12.41 56.42
N ASN A 227 -6.94 -12.10 57.02
CA ASN A 227 -6.22 -10.84 56.82
C ASN A 227 -5.62 -10.75 55.40
N ASP A 228 -5.04 -11.84 54.89
CA ASP A 228 -4.63 -11.89 53.48
C ASP A 228 -5.82 -11.78 52.52
N LEU A 229 -6.99 -12.33 52.87
CA LEU A 229 -8.22 -12.18 52.09
C LEU A 229 -8.79 -10.74 52.15
N ASP A 230 -8.70 -10.07 53.31
CA ASP A 230 -9.14 -8.69 53.50
C ASP A 230 -8.24 -7.67 52.78
N ILE A 231 -6.92 -7.92 52.68
CA ILE A 231 -6.00 -7.09 51.86
C ILE A 231 -6.41 -7.06 50.39
N PHE A 232 -7.02 -8.13 49.86
CA PHE A 232 -7.55 -8.15 48.48
C PHE A 232 -8.98 -7.60 48.35
N ASN A 233 -9.80 -7.66 49.40
CA ASN A 233 -11.10 -6.99 49.42
C ASN A 233 -10.95 -5.45 49.40
N ASP A 234 -9.85 -4.93 49.95
CA ASP A 234 -9.47 -3.50 49.95
C ASP A 234 -8.87 -3.00 48.62
N VAL A 235 -8.74 -3.86 47.60
CA VAL A 235 -8.37 -3.46 46.22
C VAL A 235 -9.56 -3.66 45.29
N SER A 236 -10.73 -3.19 45.72
CA SER A 236 -11.90 -3.08 44.84
C SER A 236 -11.77 -1.80 44.01
N PRO A 237 -11.75 -1.89 42.67
CA PRO A 237 -11.92 -0.72 41.83
C PRO A 237 -13.26 -0.05 42.17
N ASN A 238 -13.37 1.27 41.94
CA ASN A 238 -14.63 1.97 42.05
C ASN A 238 -15.78 1.21 41.35
N ASP A 239 -16.92 1.04 42.01
CA ASP A 239 -18.08 0.29 41.50
C ASP A 239 -18.48 0.71 40.08
N LEU A 240 -18.35 2.01 39.75
CA LEU A 240 -18.61 2.52 38.40
C LEU A 240 -17.67 1.93 37.35
N LEU A 241 -16.38 1.80 37.64
CA LEU A 241 -15.40 1.23 36.71
C LEU A 241 -15.68 -0.26 36.47
N ILE A 242 -16.07 -0.99 37.53
CA ILE A 242 -16.46 -2.40 37.43
C ILE A 242 -17.70 -2.55 36.54
N ILE A 243 -18.73 -1.72 36.72
CA ILE A 243 -19.96 -1.75 35.90
C ILE A 243 -19.62 -1.48 34.44
N ILE A 244 -18.77 -0.48 34.16
CA ILE A 244 -18.37 -0.13 32.80
C ILE A 244 -17.54 -1.27 32.18
N ASP A 245 -16.55 -1.84 32.87
CA ASP A 245 -15.76 -2.96 32.36
C ASP A 245 -16.63 -4.19 32.09
N ASN A 246 -17.53 -4.55 33.00
CA ASN A 246 -18.48 -5.65 32.82
C ASN A 246 -19.37 -5.43 31.59
N THR A 247 -19.88 -4.21 31.40
CA THR A 247 -20.69 -3.85 30.23
C THR A 247 -19.88 -3.98 28.93
N CYS A 248 -18.62 -3.53 28.93
CA CYS A 248 -17.72 -3.67 27.79
C CYS A 248 -17.41 -5.15 27.47
N ASN A 249 -17.15 -5.97 28.49
CA ASN A 249 -16.90 -7.40 28.34
C ASN A 249 -18.09 -8.13 27.72
N ILE A 250 -19.31 -7.82 28.18
CA ILE A 250 -20.54 -8.36 27.60
C ILE A 250 -20.67 -7.97 26.13
N PHE A 251 -20.42 -6.69 25.80
CA PHE A 251 -20.45 -6.23 24.41
C PHE A 251 -19.46 -6.99 23.53
N PHE A 252 -18.20 -7.13 23.95
CA PHE A 252 -17.18 -7.85 23.19
C PHE A 252 -17.50 -9.33 23.01
N PHE A 253 -18.07 -9.97 24.03
CA PHE A 253 -18.52 -11.36 23.93
C PHE A 253 -19.66 -11.51 22.93
N VAL A 254 -20.68 -10.65 23.00
CA VAL A 254 -21.79 -10.65 22.03
C VAL A 254 -21.26 -10.41 20.61
N GLU A 255 -20.36 -9.45 20.42
CA GLU A 255 -19.70 -9.19 19.13
C GLU A 255 -18.96 -10.45 18.64
N PHE A 256 -18.17 -11.09 19.50
CA PHE A 256 -17.43 -12.32 19.16
C PHE A 256 -18.38 -13.47 18.78
N VAL A 257 -19.47 -13.67 19.53
CA VAL A 257 -20.47 -14.71 19.23
C VAL A 257 -21.15 -14.44 17.90
N ILE A 258 -21.58 -13.21 17.62
CA ILE A 258 -22.20 -12.85 16.34
C ILE A 258 -21.22 -13.08 15.18
N LYS A 259 -19.95 -12.67 15.32
CA LYS A 259 -18.90 -12.96 14.33
C LYS A 259 -18.70 -14.46 14.14
N PHE A 260 -18.61 -15.21 15.23
CA PHE A 260 -18.42 -16.66 15.17
C PHE A 260 -19.58 -17.33 14.45
N LEU A 261 -20.84 -16.96 14.74
CA LEU A 261 -22.04 -17.50 14.09
C LEU A 261 -22.14 -17.12 12.62
N THR A 262 -21.71 -15.92 12.24
CA THR A 262 -21.80 -15.42 10.87
C THR A 262 -20.61 -15.79 9.99
N ALA A 263 -19.46 -16.12 10.59
CA ALA A 263 -18.21 -16.47 9.90
C ALA A 263 -18.39 -17.63 8.91
N PRO A 264 -17.93 -17.51 7.66
CA PRO A 264 -18.11 -18.51 6.60
C PRO A 264 -17.46 -19.86 6.94
N SER A 265 -16.29 -19.85 7.58
CA SER A 265 -15.59 -21.05 8.08
C SER A 265 -15.11 -20.83 9.51
N LYS A 266 -15.64 -21.62 10.45
CA LYS A 266 -15.42 -21.44 11.89
C LYS A 266 -13.96 -21.61 12.29
N LEU A 267 -13.33 -22.70 11.83
CA LEU A 267 -11.94 -23.01 12.16
C LEU A 267 -10.96 -21.99 11.56
N ARG A 268 -11.23 -21.52 10.34
CA ARG A 268 -10.44 -20.46 9.70
C ARG A 268 -10.57 -19.15 10.47
N PHE A 269 -11.77 -18.81 10.91
CA PHE A 269 -12.03 -17.61 11.71
C PHE A 269 -11.28 -17.65 13.04
N LEU A 270 -11.31 -18.77 13.77
CA LEU A 270 -10.60 -18.93 15.04
C LEU A 270 -9.06 -18.90 14.89
N ARG A 271 -8.52 -19.26 13.72
CA ARG A 271 -7.08 -19.18 13.42
C ARG A 271 -6.61 -17.80 12.94
N GLN A 272 -7.50 -16.82 12.79
CA GLN A 272 -7.09 -15.47 12.39
C GLN A 272 -6.41 -14.77 13.58
N PRO A 273 -5.25 -14.09 13.38
CA PRO A 273 -4.47 -13.52 14.49
C PRO A 273 -5.25 -12.47 15.29
N LEU A 274 -6.04 -11.63 14.62
CA LEU A 274 -6.89 -10.64 15.30
C LEU A 274 -8.01 -11.30 16.12
N THR A 275 -8.55 -12.44 15.66
CA THR A 275 -9.55 -13.21 16.40
C THR A 275 -8.94 -13.90 17.62
N ILE A 276 -7.70 -14.38 17.53
CA ILE A 276 -6.97 -14.95 18.67
C ILE A 276 -6.77 -13.88 19.75
N VAL A 277 -6.42 -12.66 19.35
CA VAL A 277 -6.32 -11.53 20.28
C VAL A 277 -7.67 -11.20 20.91
N GLU A 278 -8.76 -11.14 20.12
CA GLU A 278 -10.12 -10.95 20.66
C GLU A 278 -10.47 -12.03 21.70
N LEU A 279 -10.14 -13.30 21.43
CA LEU A 279 -10.36 -14.41 22.36
C LEU A 279 -9.50 -14.30 23.63
N LEU A 280 -8.22 -13.98 23.48
CA LEU A 280 -7.27 -13.82 24.60
C LEU A 280 -7.71 -12.71 25.57
N CYS A 281 -8.37 -11.65 25.05
CA CYS A 281 -8.91 -10.56 25.85
C CYS A 281 -10.20 -10.92 26.62
N LEU A 282 -10.92 -11.96 26.19
CA LEU A 282 -12.18 -12.42 26.81
C LEU A 282 -11.96 -13.52 27.84
N ILE A 283 -11.02 -14.44 27.56
CA ILE A 283 -10.75 -15.64 28.37
C ILE A 283 -10.60 -15.34 29.87
N PRO A 284 -9.73 -14.38 30.30
CA PRO A 284 -9.55 -14.04 31.71
C PRO A 284 -10.85 -13.77 32.48
N TYR A 285 -11.73 -12.96 31.89
CA TYR A 285 -12.95 -12.51 32.54
C TYR A 285 -13.94 -13.66 32.74
N TYR A 286 -14.15 -14.47 31.70
CA TYR A 286 -15.10 -15.58 31.77
C TYR A 286 -14.57 -16.75 32.62
N ILE A 287 -13.27 -17.03 32.58
CA ILE A 287 -12.65 -18.00 33.50
C ILE A 287 -12.83 -17.53 34.96
N ALA A 288 -12.62 -16.23 35.24
CA ALA A 288 -12.83 -15.69 36.58
C ALA A 288 -14.25 -15.90 37.10
N ILE A 289 -15.25 -15.55 36.27
CA ILE A 289 -16.65 -15.77 36.61
C ILE A 289 -16.92 -17.25 36.86
N THR A 290 -16.53 -18.14 35.95
CA THR A 290 -16.79 -19.57 36.10
C THR A 290 -16.14 -20.15 37.36
N LEU A 291 -14.90 -19.79 37.68
CA LEU A 291 -14.20 -20.31 38.86
C LEU A 291 -14.88 -19.87 40.17
N ILE A 292 -15.37 -18.64 40.26
CA ILE A 292 -16.14 -18.14 41.42
C ILE A 292 -17.43 -18.94 41.62
N PHE A 293 -18.09 -19.36 40.53
CA PHE A 293 -19.34 -20.13 40.60
C PHE A 293 -19.14 -21.64 40.84
N THR A 294 -17.97 -22.19 40.48
CA THR A 294 -17.78 -23.66 40.47
C THR A 294 -17.03 -24.19 41.70
N HIS A 295 -16.15 -23.38 42.30
CA HIS A 295 -15.37 -23.79 43.46
C HIS A 295 -15.94 -23.19 44.74
N SER A 296 -16.15 -24.05 45.75
CA SER A 296 -16.57 -23.64 47.10
C SER A 296 -15.37 -23.47 48.05
N ASP A 297 -14.16 -23.88 47.64
CA ASP A 297 -12.96 -23.89 48.48
C ASP A 297 -12.24 -22.53 48.46
N PRO A 298 -12.24 -21.75 49.55
CA PRO A 298 -11.72 -20.38 49.56
C PRO A 298 -10.22 -20.27 49.26
N VAL A 299 -9.42 -21.28 49.62
CA VAL A 299 -7.96 -21.30 49.38
C VAL A 299 -7.62 -21.46 47.89
N ARG A 300 -8.31 -22.38 47.19
CA ARG A 300 -8.08 -22.57 45.75
C ARG A 300 -8.59 -21.37 44.96
N ILE A 301 -9.74 -20.82 45.36
CA ILE A 301 -10.29 -19.60 44.77
C ILE A 301 -9.28 -18.45 44.87
N PHE A 302 -8.56 -18.31 45.98
CA PHE A 302 -7.53 -17.28 46.16
C PHE A 302 -6.35 -17.39 45.19
N GLU A 303 -5.77 -18.58 45.02
CA GLU A 303 -4.68 -18.81 44.05
C GLU A 303 -5.12 -18.50 42.61
N PHE A 304 -6.34 -18.92 42.25
CA PHE A 304 -6.91 -18.63 40.94
C PHE A 304 -7.18 -17.14 40.76
N ILE A 305 -7.73 -16.46 41.77
CA ILE A 305 -7.96 -15.01 41.73
C ILE A 305 -6.66 -14.26 41.47
N ARG A 306 -5.53 -14.65 42.08
CA ARG A 306 -4.23 -14.01 41.85
C ARG A 306 -3.76 -14.13 40.39
N ILE A 307 -3.87 -15.32 39.80
CA ILE A 307 -3.55 -15.57 38.38
C ILE A 307 -4.51 -14.79 37.47
N LEU A 308 -5.79 -14.70 37.83
CA LEU A 308 -6.81 -13.95 37.10
C LEU A 308 -6.57 -12.45 37.15
N LEU A 309 -6.14 -11.89 38.28
CA LEU A 309 -5.70 -10.50 38.39
C LEU A 309 -4.48 -10.23 37.49
N ALA A 310 -3.48 -11.12 37.51
CA ALA A 310 -2.32 -11.00 36.61
C ALA A 310 -2.73 -11.07 35.13
N SER A 311 -3.72 -11.90 34.80
CA SER A 311 -4.26 -12.01 33.44
C SER A 311 -5.05 -10.77 32.98
N ARG A 312 -5.34 -9.80 33.86
CA ARG A 312 -5.87 -8.48 33.45
C ARG A 312 -4.91 -7.74 32.54
N VAL A 313 -3.60 -7.98 32.61
CA VAL A 313 -2.63 -7.41 31.66
C VAL A 313 -2.97 -7.80 30.22
N LEU A 314 -3.58 -8.98 29.99
CA LEU A 314 -4.02 -9.39 28.65
C LEU A 314 -5.08 -8.44 28.06
N ARG A 315 -5.77 -7.64 28.88
CA ARG A 315 -6.70 -6.61 28.40
C ARG A 315 -5.99 -5.52 27.59
N ILE A 316 -4.68 -5.32 27.77
CA ILE A 316 -3.89 -4.39 26.94
C ILE A 316 -3.95 -4.79 25.46
N PHE A 317 -4.12 -6.09 25.16
CA PHE A 317 -4.24 -6.57 23.80
C PHE A 317 -5.51 -6.05 23.08
N ARG A 318 -6.49 -5.47 23.81
CA ARG A 318 -7.64 -4.75 23.21
C ARG A 318 -7.17 -3.60 22.31
N ILE A 319 -5.99 -3.04 22.53
CA ILE A 319 -5.41 -2.03 21.62
C ILE A 319 -5.26 -2.57 20.19
N PHE A 320 -4.94 -3.86 20.02
CA PHE A 320 -4.83 -4.47 18.69
C PHE A 320 -6.19 -4.67 18.01
N VAL A 321 -7.29 -4.67 18.77
CA VAL A 321 -8.66 -4.68 18.21
C VAL A 321 -8.93 -3.38 17.43
N LEU A 322 -8.34 -2.25 17.84
CA LEU A 322 -8.40 -0.98 17.09
C LEU A 322 -7.87 -1.13 15.66
N MET A 323 -6.92 -2.04 15.42
CA MET A 323 -6.40 -2.31 14.08
C MET A 323 -7.47 -2.85 13.12
N LYS A 324 -8.56 -3.43 13.62
CA LYS A 324 -9.71 -3.82 12.79
C LYS A 324 -10.38 -2.61 12.13
N HIS A 325 -10.35 -1.45 12.79
CA HIS A 325 -11.03 -0.23 12.35
C HIS A 325 -10.11 0.67 11.52
N PHE A 326 -8.80 0.69 11.80
CA PHE A 326 -7.83 1.49 11.07
C PHE A 326 -7.19 0.72 9.91
N LEU A 327 -7.64 1.00 8.67
CA LEU A 327 -7.03 0.44 7.46
C LEU A 327 -5.52 0.71 7.38
N ALA A 328 -5.07 1.88 7.83
CA ALA A 328 -3.66 2.25 7.85
C ALA A 328 -2.81 1.28 8.70
N LEU A 329 -3.29 0.89 9.88
CA LEU A 329 -2.59 -0.08 10.74
C LEU A 329 -2.56 -1.48 10.12
N LYS A 330 -3.62 -1.87 9.40
CA LYS A 330 -3.60 -3.14 8.64
C LYS A 330 -2.54 -3.11 7.57
N ILE A 331 -2.49 -2.03 6.78
CA ILE A 331 -1.47 -1.84 5.73
C ILE A 331 -0.08 -1.91 6.37
N LEU A 332 0.16 -1.21 7.49
CA LEU A 332 1.42 -1.24 8.22
C LEU A 332 1.85 -2.67 8.58
N VAL A 333 0.97 -3.50 9.14
CA VAL A 333 1.32 -4.90 9.46
C VAL A 333 1.69 -5.70 8.21
N TYR A 334 0.97 -5.51 7.10
CA TYR A 334 1.32 -6.19 5.86
C TYR A 334 2.67 -5.73 5.31
N THR A 335 2.96 -4.42 5.37
CA THR A 335 4.25 -3.89 4.95
C THR A 335 5.40 -4.39 5.82
N MET A 336 5.16 -4.52 7.13
CA MET A 336 6.12 -5.09 8.07
C MET A 336 6.35 -6.57 7.79
N ARG A 337 5.28 -7.32 7.46
CA ARG A 337 5.40 -8.74 7.09
C ARG A 337 6.16 -8.93 5.78
N ALA A 338 5.93 -8.06 4.79
CA ALA A 338 6.66 -8.09 3.53
C ALA A 338 8.15 -7.78 3.75
N SER A 339 8.44 -6.82 4.64
CA SER A 339 9.80 -6.41 5.01
C SER A 339 10.35 -7.24 6.18
N ALA A 340 9.76 -8.39 6.52
CA ALA A 340 10.12 -9.14 7.72
C ALA A 340 11.56 -9.67 7.67
N LYS A 341 12.06 -10.04 6.48
CA LYS A 341 13.45 -10.49 6.30
C LYS A 341 14.45 -9.36 6.56
N GLU A 342 14.14 -8.17 6.07
CA GLU A 342 14.91 -6.94 6.25
C GLU A 342 14.94 -6.52 7.73
N LEU A 343 13.77 -6.53 8.38
CA LEU A 343 13.63 -6.22 9.79
C LEU A 343 14.34 -7.25 10.69
N LEU A 344 14.24 -8.54 10.34
CA LEU A 344 14.93 -9.61 11.05
C LEU A 344 16.45 -9.45 10.93
N LEU A 345 16.95 -9.07 9.76
CA LEU A 345 18.37 -8.76 9.55
C LEU A 345 18.82 -7.59 10.42
N LEU A 346 18.04 -6.51 10.51
CA LEU A 346 18.32 -5.37 11.40
C LEU A 346 18.40 -5.82 12.86
N VAL A 347 17.39 -6.53 13.36
CA VAL A 347 17.36 -7.03 14.74
C VAL A 347 18.56 -7.93 15.01
N PHE A 348 18.92 -8.79 14.05
CA PHE A 348 20.09 -9.67 14.17
C PHE A 348 21.41 -8.88 14.29
N ILE A 349 21.62 -7.86 13.46
CA ILE A 349 22.81 -6.98 13.54
C ILE A 349 22.85 -6.23 14.88
N VAL A 350 21.71 -5.72 15.35
CA VAL A 350 21.62 -5.04 16.65
C VAL A 350 21.92 -5.98 17.81
N ILE A 351 21.39 -7.21 17.82
CA ILE A 351 21.68 -8.20 18.86
C ILE A 351 23.17 -8.55 18.89
N ILE A 352 23.79 -8.75 17.73
CA ILE A 352 25.24 -8.99 17.64
C ILE A 352 26.02 -7.80 18.20
N GLY A 353 25.64 -6.58 17.84
CA GLY A 353 26.24 -5.36 18.38
C GLY A 353 26.12 -5.27 19.90
N ILE A 354 24.93 -5.52 20.44
CA ILE A 354 24.67 -5.54 21.90
C ILE A 354 25.59 -6.55 22.58
N ILE A 355 25.71 -7.77 22.05
CA ILE A 355 26.56 -8.81 22.64
C ILE A 355 28.02 -8.40 22.63
N ILE A 356 28.53 -7.89 21.49
CA ILE A 356 29.93 -7.49 21.36
C ILE A 356 30.27 -6.33 22.29
N PHE A 357 29.49 -5.25 22.26
CA PHE A 357 29.77 -4.06 23.06
C PHE A 357 29.55 -4.30 24.55
N ALA A 358 28.54 -5.08 24.95
CA ALA A 358 28.34 -5.43 26.36
C ALA A 358 29.50 -6.27 26.93
N CYS A 359 29.99 -7.25 26.17
CA CYS A 359 31.14 -8.05 26.58
C CYS A 359 32.41 -7.19 26.68
N LEU A 360 32.66 -6.35 25.68
CA LEU A 360 33.81 -5.44 25.69
C LEU A 360 33.75 -4.51 26.90
N GLU A 361 32.61 -3.84 27.12
CA GLU A 361 32.44 -2.89 28.21
C GLU A 361 32.62 -3.53 29.59
N TYR A 362 32.00 -4.71 29.79
CA TYR A 362 32.16 -5.48 31.01
C TYR A 362 33.64 -5.78 31.30
N TYR A 363 34.41 -6.23 30.30
CA TYR A 363 35.83 -6.50 30.50
C TYR A 363 36.66 -5.23 30.70
N MET A 364 36.34 -4.12 30.00
CA MET A 364 37.07 -2.87 30.17
C MET A 364 36.92 -2.31 31.59
N GLU A 365 35.73 -2.41 32.17
CA GLU A 365 35.47 -1.93 33.53
C GLU A 365 35.92 -2.94 34.60
N MET A 366 35.86 -4.24 34.33
CA MET A 366 36.32 -5.30 35.26
C MET A 366 37.82 -5.20 35.60
N PHE A 367 38.65 -4.71 34.68
CA PHE A 367 40.10 -4.59 34.90
C PHE A 367 40.51 -3.27 35.59
N THR A 368 39.56 -2.45 36.04
CA THR A 368 39.86 -1.20 36.73
C THR A 368 39.59 -1.27 38.23
N ASP A 369 40.36 -0.50 39.02
CA ASP A 369 40.18 -0.39 40.47
C ASP A 369 38.99 0.53 40.87
N ILE A 370 38.20 0.99 39.89
CA ILE A 370 37.05 1.88 40.10
C ILE A 370 35.80 1.00 40.30
N GLU A 371 34.96 1.36 41.27
CA GLU A 371 33.68 0.68 41.47
C GLU A 371 32.79 0.78 40.23
N SER A 372 32.61 -0.35 39.55
CA SER A 372 31.89 -0.45 38.28
C SER A 372 30.41 -0.81 38.48
N ASP A 373 29.54 -0.18 37.69
CA ASP A 373 28.11 -0.50 37.65
C ASP A 373 27.84 -1.77 36.79
N PHE A 374 28.87 -2.32 36.12
CA PHE A 374 28.79 -3.50 35.27
C PHE A 374 29.10 -4.79 36.03
N GLU A 375 28.20 -5.19 36.93
CA GLU A 375 28.41 -6.39 37.76
C GLU A 375 28.46 -7.71 36.96
N HIS A 376 27.68 -7.81 35.88
CA HIS A 376 27.58 -9.01 35.06
C HIS A 376 27.15 -8.67 33.62
N ILE A 377 27.55 -9.51 32.66
CA ILE A 377 27.33 -9.28 31.22
C ILE A 377 25.84 -9.04 30.86
N PRO A 378 24.84 -9.75 31.43
CA PRO A 378 23.44 -9.45 31.16
C PRO A 378 23.01 -8.02 31.53
N LEU A 379 23.61 -7.43 32.56
CA LEU A 379 23.36 -6.02 32.92
C LEU A 379 24.02 -5.09 31.90
N ALA A 380 25.19 -5.44 31.40
CA ALA A 380 25.85 -4.73 30.29
C ALA A 380 25.01 -4.78 28.98
N PHE A 381 24.18 -5.81 28.75
CA PHE A 381 23.24 -5.82 27.61
C PHE A 381 22.22 -4.68 27.69
N TRP A 382 21.73 -4.34 28.90
CA TRP A 382 20.83 -3.21 29.09
C TRP A 382 21.50 -1.89 28.67
N TRP A 383 22.72 -1.66 29.17
CA TRP A 383 23.52 -0.49 28.79
C TRP A 383 23.81 -0.43 27.29
N ALA A 384 24.25 -1.54 26.68
CA ALA A 384 24.56 -1.58 25.26
C ALA A 384 23.31 -1.36 24.40
N LEU A 385 22.15 -1.90 24.80
CA LEU A 385 20.87 -1.68 24.12
C LEU A 385 20.48 -0.19 24.13
N ILE A 386 20.47 0.46 25.29
CA ILE A 386 20.05 1.87 25.41
C ILE A 386 21.07 2.82 24.77
N THR A 387 22.35 2.46 24.74
CA THR A 387 23.41 3.26 24.11
C THR A 387 23.37 3.13 22.59
N MET A 388 23.27 1.91 22.05
CA MET A 388 23.14 1.68 20.61
C MET A 388 21.84 2.27 20.03
N THR A 389 20.76 2.28 20.81
CA THR A 389 19.49 2.89 20.41
C THR A 389 19.41 4.40 20.69
N THR A 390 20.49 5.01 21.19
CA THR A 390 20.58 6.44 21.51
C THR A 390 19.57 6.94 22.56
N VAL A 391 19.02 6.04 23.38
CA VAL A 391 18.12 6.38 24.48
C VAL A 391 18.90 6.99 25.65
N GLY A 392 19.95 6.29 26.10
CA GLY A 392 20.89 6.79 27.10
C GLY A 392 20.27 7.31 28.40
N TYR A 393 19.60 6.45 29.17
CA TYR A 393 19.00 6.84 30.47
C TYR A 393 20.03 7.39 31.47
N GLY A 394 21.29 6.94 31.39
CA GLY A 394 22.38 7.37 32.29
C GLY A 394 22.37 6.69 33.66
N ASP A 395 21.60 5.61 33.81
CA ASP A 395 21.54 4.76 35.00
C ASP A 395 22.77 3.86 35.15
N ILE A 396 23.37 3.45 34.03
CA ILE A 396 24.62 2.69 33.98
C ILE A 396 25.52 3.37 32.95
N TYR A 397 26.80 3.58 33.27
CA TYR A 397 27.76 4.17 32.34
C TYR A 397 29.20 3.78 32.72
N PRO A 398 30.12 3.73 31.73
CA PRO A 398 31.52 3.45 32.01
C PRO A 398 32.18 4.56 32.82
N LYS A 399 33.07 4.16 33.73
CA LYS A 399 33.86 5.09 34.56
C LYS A 399 35.34 5.07 34.17
N SER A 400 35.77 4.06 33.42
CA SER A 400 37.15 3.94 32.93
C SER A 400 37.38 4.73 31.64
N GLY A 401 38.63 5.19 31.45
CA GLY A 401 39.03 5.87 30.21
C GLY A 401 38.88 5.01 28.95
N LEU A 402 39.12 3.69 29.08
CA LEU A 402 38.93 2.74 27.97
C LEU A 402 37.45 2.43 27.74
N GLY A 403 36.64 2.37 28.79
CA GLY A 403 35.19 2.26 28.69
C GLY A 403 34.57 3.46 27.98
N TYR A 404 35.08 4.68 28.16
CA TYR A 404 34.65 5.82 27.35
C TYR A 404 34.93 5.65 25.85
N ILE A 405 36.04 5.01 25.49
CA ILE A 405 36.35 4.72 24.08
C ILE A 405 35.37 3.67 23.54
N VAL A 406 35.12 2.59 24.29
CA VAL A 406 34.18 1.53 23.90
C VAL A 406 32.75 2.07 23.81
N GLY A 407 32.30 2.84 24.80
CA GLY A 407 31.02 3.55 24.80
C GLY A 407 30.87 4.52 23.63
N GLY A 408 31.92 5.27 23.29
CA GLY A 408 31.94 6.13 22.11
C GLY A 408 31.77 5.35 20.80
N LEU A 409 32.51 4.24 20.65
CA LEU A 409 32.37 3.35 19.49
C LEU A 409 30.99 2.68 19.43
N CYS A 410 30.44 2.29 20.58
CA CYS A 410 29.10 1.71 20.71
C CYS A 410 28.02 2.68 20.22
N ALA A 411 28.07 3.94 20.68
CA ALA A 411 27.13 4.98 20.27
C ALA A 411 27.20 5.27 18.75
N ILE A 412 28.41 5.43 18.20
CA ILE A 412 28.60 5.66 16.76
C ILE A 412 28.10 4.46 15.95
N SER A 413 28.45 3.24 16.37
CA SER A 413 28.01 2.01 15.71
C SER A 413 26.48 1.86 15.72
N GLY A 414 25.82 2.18 16.85
CA GLY A 414 24.37 2.13 16.97
C GLY A 414 23.66 3.06 16.00
N VAL A 415 24.10 4.32 15.93
CA VAL A 415 23.56 5.33 14.99
C VAL A 415 23.73 4.86 13.54
N LEU A 416 24.91 4.34 13.17
CA LEU A 416 25.16 3.85 11.81
C LEU A 416 24.25 2.67 11.44
N VAL A 417 24.09 1.69 12.34
CA VAL A 417 23.23 0.51 12.09
C VAL A 417 21.77 0.92 11.89
N ILE A 418 21.26 1.83 12.72
CA ILE A 418 19.88 2.34 12.58
C ILE A 418 19.74 3.18 11.30
N ALA A 419 20.69 4.08 11.03
CA ALA A 419 20.66 4.94 9.85
C ALA A 419 20.73 4.16 8.52
N LEU A 420 21.43 3.02 8.48
CA LEU A 420 21.54 2.20 7.27
C LEU A 420 20.30 1.34 7.02
N SER A 421 19.61 0.90 8.07
CA SER A 421 18.51 -0.07 7.96
C SER A 421 17.13 0.56 7.85
N VAL A 422 16.89 1.68 8.53
CA VAL A 422 15.59 2.37 8.51
C VAL A 422 15.17 2.82 7.10
N PRO A 423 16.04 3.41 6.26
CA PRO A 423 15.67 3.83 4.91
C PRO A 423 15.18 2.69 4.02
N VAL A 424 15.74 1.49 4.17
CA VAL A 424 15.32 0.31 3.40
C VAL A 424 13.89 -0.08 3.75
N ILE A 425 13.56 -0.08 5.05
CA ILE A 425 12.19 -0.33 5.55
C ILE A 425 11.23 0.77 5.06
N VAL A 426 11.65 2.03 5.14
CA VAL A 426 10.84 3.19 4.72
C VAL A 426 10.55 3.18 3.22
N ASN A 427 11.52 2.79 2.39
CA ASN A 427 11.33 2.68 0.94
C ASN A 427 10.27 1.62 0.62
N ASN A 428 10.38 0.43 1.22
CA ASN A 428 9.40 -0.64 1.06
C ASN A 428 8.01 -0.19 1.56
N PHE A 429 7.93 0.47 2.72
CA PHE A 429 6.69 1.02 3.24
C PHE A 429 6.04 2.01 2.27
N THR A 430 6.84 2.91 1.68
CA THR A 430 6.38 3.93 0.73
C THR A 430 5.75 3.31 -0.50
N VAL A 431 6.36 2.26 -1.07
CA VAL A 431 5.83 1.53 -2.23
C VAL A 431 4.43 0.95 -1.92
N TYR A 432 4.28 0.24 -0.81
CA TYR A 432 3.00 -0.35 -0.43
C TYR A 432 1.95 0.70 -0.08
N TYR A 433 2.33 1.76 0.65
CA TYR A 433 1.43 2.82 1.05
C TYR A 433 0.88 3.59 -0.16
N THR A 434 1.76 4.00 -1.08
CA THR A 434 1.37 4.71 -2.32
C THR A 434 0.53 3.83 -3.23
N HIS A 435 0.83 2.53 -3.34
CA HIS A 435 0.00 1.59 -4.09
C HIS A 435 -1.41 1.44 -3.47
N ALA A 436 -1.50 1.24 -2.16
CA ALA A 436 -2.78 1.15 -1.46
C ALA A 436 -3.61 2.43 -1.62
N GLN A 437 -2.96 3.61 -1.51
CA GLN A 437 -3.61 4.91 -1.65
C GLN A 437 -4.08 5.18 -3.09
N SER A 438 -3.24 4.89 -4.10
CA SER A 438 -3.60 5.07 -5.51
C SER A 438 -4.78 4.18 -5.90
N ARG A 439 -4.81 2.93 -5.43
CA ARG A 439 -5.95 2.02 -5.60
C ARG A 439 -7.23 2.54 -4.96
N ALA A 440 -7.17 3.08 -3.74
CA ALA A 440 -8.33 3.68 -3.09
C ALA A 440 -8.90 4.83 -3.94
N LYS A 441 -8.03 5.72 -4.42
CA LYS A 441 -8.40 6.81 -5.34
C LYS A 441 -8.98 6.30 -6.66
N LEU A 442 -8.42 5.24 -7.25
CA LEU A 442 -8.93 4.62 -8.49
C LEU A 442 -10.33 4.01 -8.31
N LYS A 443 -10.59 3.34 -7.18
CA LYS A 443 -11.92 2.81 -6.86
C LYS A 443 -12.94 3.93 -6.75
N GLU A 444 -12.57 5.05 -6.12
CA GLU A 444 -13.42 6.22 -6.03
C GLU A 444 -13.70 6.84 -7.42
N ARG A 445 -12.66 7.03 -8.25
CA ARG A 445 -12.80 7.52 -9.63
C ARG A 445 -13.72 6.62 -10.46
N ARG A 446 -13.54 5.29 -10.40
CA ARG A 446 -14.42 4.32 -11.08
C ARG A 446 -15.86 4.39 -10.58
N ARG A 447 -16.09 4.55 -9.27
CA ARG A 447 -17.45 4.74 -8.72
C ARG A 447 -18.10 6.02 -9.26
N ARG A 448 -17.37 7.14 -9.26
CA ARG A 448 -17.85 8.42 -9.82
C ARG A 448 -18.14 8.29 -11.32
N GLN A 449 -17.26 7.64 -12.08
CA GLN A 449 -17.47 7.36 -13.51
C GLN A 449 -18.69 6.47 -13.76
N ASN A 450 -18.89 5.41 -12.98
CA ASN A 450 -20.05 4.53 -13.12
C ASN A 450 -21.36 5.27 -12.83
N VAL A 451 -21.39 6.11 -11.80
CA VAL A 451 -22.54 6.97 -11.50
C VAL A 451 -22.78 7.95 -12.64
N ALA A 452 -21.74 8.64 -13.14
CA ALA A 452 -21.85 9.57 -14.26
C ALA A 452 -22.35 8.87 -15.54
N ASN A 453 -21.84 7.67 -15.85
CA ASN A 453 -22.27 6.85 -16.99
C ASN A 453 -23.72 6.41 -16.84
N HIS A 454 -24.16 6.07 -15.63
CA HIS A 454 -25.56 5.73 -15.34
C HIS A 454 -26.47 6.94 -15.59
N TRP A 455 -26.11 8.12 -15.07
CA TRP A 455 -26.83 9.37 -15.34
C TRP A 455 -26.85 9.73 -16.82
N ARG A 456 -25.72 9.57 -17.53
CA ARG A 456 -25.62 9.81 -18.97
C ARG A 456 -26.58 8.90 -19.75
N LYS A 457 -26.60 7.60 -19.43
CA LYS A 457 -27.55 6.64 -20.01
C LYS A 457 -29.00 7.02 -19.74
N GLY A 458 -29.33 7.40 -18.50
CA GLY A 458 -30.66 7.91 -18.14
C GLY A 458 -31.07 9.15 -18.94
N MET A 459 -30.17 10.14 -19.04
CA MET A 459 -30.42 11.37 -19.82
C MET A 459 -30.57 11.09 -21.32
N THR A 460 -29.78 10.17 -21.89
CA THR A 460 -29.93 9.78 -23.30
C THR A 460 -31.26 9.08 -23.57
N MET A 461 -31.78 8.28 -22.62
CA MET A 461 -33.13 7.69 -22.73
C MET A 461 -34.22 8.78 -22.66
N VAL A 462 -34.14 9.69 -21.70
CA VAL A 462 -35.11 10.81 -21.58
C VAL A 462 -35.09 11.64 -22.86
N ARG A 463 -33.90 12.01 -23.36
CA ARG A 463 -33.75 12.78 -24.61
C ARG A 463 -34.32 12.05 -25.83
N ARG A 464 -34.11 10.72 -25.95
CA ARG A 464 -34.73 9.90 -27.01
C ARG A 464 -36.27 9.91 -26.90
N ASN A 465 -36.83 9.74 -25.71
CA ASN A 465 -38.27 9.75 -25.48
C ASN A 465 -38.88 11.13 -25.78
N THR A 466 -38.22 12.23 -25.40
CA THR A 466 -38.69 13.59 -25.72
C THR A 466 -38.64 13.89 -27.21
N ILE A 467 -37.61 13.41 -27.92
CA ILE A 467 -37.52 13.54 -29.39
C ILE A 467 -38.61 12.70 -30.06
N GLN A 468 -38.85 11.46 -29.62
CA GLN A 468 -39.95 10.64 -30.13
C GLN A 468 -41.31 11.30 -29.90
N GLN A 469 -41.57 11.84 -28.70
CA GLN A 469 -42.81 12.58 -28.43
C GLN A 469 -42.95 13.83 -29.30
N ARG A 470 -41.87 14.60 -29.52
CA ARG A 470 -41.89 15.75 -30.44
C ARG A 470 -42.16 15.35 -31.89
N ILE A 471 -41.64 14.22 -32.35
CA ILE A 471 -41.90 13.68 -33.70
C ILE A 471 -43.38 13.27 -33.82
N LEU A 472 -43.93 12.60 -32.80
CA LEU A 472 -45.32 12.15 -32.78
C LEU A 472 -46.34 13.30 -32.71
N VAL A 473 -46.00 14.40 -32.02
CA VAL A 473 -46.91 15.55 -31.84
C VAL A 473 -46.84 16.56 -33.00
N ASN A 474 -45.65 16.83 -33.56
CA ASN A 474 -45.48 17.90 -34.56
C ASN A 474 -45.23 17.42 -36.00
N GLY A 475 -45.16 16.11 -36.27
CA GLY A 475 -45.07 15.53 -37.62
C GLY A 475 -43.82 15.91 -38.45
N LYS A 476 -42.90 16.73 -37.91
CA LYS A 476 -41.65 17.12 -38.56
C LYS A 476 -40.47 16.62 -37.74
N GLY A 477 -39.78 15.61 -38.27
CA GLY A 477 -38.51 15.14 -37.74
C GLY A 477 -37.42 16.23 -37.82
N PRO A 478 -36.42 16.18 -36.94
CA PRO A 478 -35.33 17.15 -36.99
C PRO A 478 -34.54 17.01 -38.29
N ARG A 479 -34.34 18.12 -39.02
CA ARG A 479 -33.30 18.22 -40.05
C ARG A 479 -31.97 18.47 -39.36
N VAL A 480 -31.19 17.43 -39.08
CA VAL A 480 -29.80 17.59 -38.62
C VAL A 480 -28.93 16.52 -39.24
N GLY A 481 -27.83 16.96 -39.86
CA GLY A 481 -26.73 16.10 -40.30
C GLY A 481 -26.21 15.28 -39.14
N VAL A 482 -26.19 13.97 -39.35
CA VAL A 482 -25.80 12.98 -38.36
C VAL A 482 -24.27 12.98 -38.29
N VAL A 483 -23.70 13.64 -37.28
CA VAL A 483 -22.38 13.25 -36.78
C VAL A 483 -22.64 12.05 -35.87
N LEU A 484 -22.46 10.85 -36.43
CA LEU A 484 -22.30 9.64 -35.64
C LEU A 484 -20.92 9.70 -35.01
N ASP A 485 -20.85 9.96 -33.71
CA ASP A 485 -19.68 9.59 -32.93
C ASP A 485 -19.55 8.05 -33.01
N LEU A 486 -18.65 7.60 -33.87
CA LEU A 486 -18.20 6.22 -34.04
C LEU A 486 -17.30 5.82 -32.86
N GLU A 487 -17.85 5.74 -31.66
CA GLU A 487 -17.14 5.18 -30.50
C GLU A 487 -18.08 4.26 -29.71
N ASP A 488 -18.52 3.15 -30.31
CA ASP A 488 -19.08 2.02 -29.54
C ASP A 488 -19.10 0.68 -30.32
N SER A 489 -18.19 0.48 -31.27
CA SER A 489 -18.00 -0.82 -31.95
C SER A 489 -16.56 -1.33 -31.84
N VAL A 490 -16.06 -1.42 -30.62
CA VAL A 490 -14.93 -2.31 -30.29
C VAL A 490 -15.31 -3.08 -29.03
N ASN A 491 -16.22 -4.05 -29.19
CA ASN A 491 -16.35 -5.24 -28.35
C ASN A 491 -17.43 -6.14 -28.94
N GLY A 492 -17.05 -6.92 -29.95
CA GLY A 492 -17.89 -7.95 -30.53
C GLY A 492 -18.11 -9.09 -29.54
N GLN A 493 -19.35 -9.26 -29.09
CA GLN A 493 -19.88 -10.55 -28.66
C GLN A 493 -21.38 -10.60 -28.93
N LEU A 494 -21.74 -11.31 -29.99
CA LEU A 494 -23.12 -11.66 -30.32
C LEU A 494 -23.72 -12.56 -29.23
N PRO A 495 -24.92 -12.26 -28.69
CA PRO A 495 -25.65 -13.22 -27.87
C PRO A 495 -26.34 -14.25 -28.77
N ARG A 496 -26.16 -15.54 -28.43
CA ARG A 496 -26.88 -16.68 -29.01
C ARG A 496 -28.37 -16.54 -28.71
N SER A 497 -29.20 -16.56 -29.76
CA SER A 497 -30.67 -16.58 -29.65
C SER A 497 -31.16 -18.01 -29.40
N ALA A 498 -32.00 -18.17 -28.38
CA ALA A 498 -32.69 -19.40 -28.04
C ALA A 498 -33.95 -19.60 -28.91
N THR A 499 -34.02 -20.79 -29.52
CA THR A 499 -35.19 -21.65 -29.75
C THR A 499 -36.55 -21.04 -30.15
N ASN A 500 -36.90 -21.30 -31.42
CA ASN A 500 -38.11 -22.00 -31.91
C ASN A 500 -39.48 -21.72 -31.28
N THR A 501 -40.38 -21.12 -32.08
CA THR A 501 -41.70 -21.69 -32.41
C THR A 501 -42.21 -21.13 -33.75
N PRO A 502 -42.83 -21.93 -34.65
CA PRO A 502 -43.18 -21.51 -36.01
C PRO A 502 -44.71 -21.45 -36.26
N ILE A 503 -45.23 -20.39 -36.88
CA ILE A 503 -46.56 -20.36 -37.55
C ILE A 503 -46.46 -19.46 -38.80
N PRO A 504 -47.14 -19.78 -39.93
CA PRO A 504 -46.57 -19.69 -41.28
C PRO A 504 -47.01 -18.50 -42.14
N ASN A 505 -46.27 -18.33 -43.25
CA ASN A 505 -46.51 -17.43 -44.40
C ASN A 505 -47.96 -17.48 -44.95
N PRO A 506 -48.34 -16.40 -45.66
CA PRO A 506 -48.51 -16.56 -47.11
C PRO A 506 -47.78 -15.48 -47.94
N THR A 507 -47.10 -15.96 -48.98
CA THR A 507 -46.61 -15.26 -50.18
C THR A 507 -47.77 -14.77 -51.07
N PRO A 508 -47.56 -14.25 -52.30
CA PRO A 508 -46.56 -13.32 -52.86
C PRO A 508 -47.24 -12.18 -53.67
N LYS A 509 -46.46 -11.24 -54.24
CA LYS A 509 -46.67 -10.59 -55.56
C LYS A 509 -45.53 -9.59 -55.80
N SER A 510 -44.66 -9.83 -56.79
CA SER A 510 -44.72 -9.34 -58.19
C SER A 510 -44.58 -7.81 -58.25
N ASN A 511 -43.72 -7.15 -59.01
CA ASN A 511 -42.98 -7.46 -60.23
C ASN A 511 -41.90 -6.37 -60.41
N ASN A 512 -40.87 -6.71 -61.19
CA ASN A 512 -40.22 -5.99 -62.31
C ASN A 512 -40.09 -4.45 -62.22
N THR A 513 -38.99 -3.80 -62.59
CA THR A 513 -38.22 -3.90 -63.84
C THR A 513 -36.90 -3.13 -63.67
N ASP A 514 -35.82 -3.73 -64.16
CA ASP A 514 -34.91 -3.19 -65.20
C ASP A 514 -34.51 -1.71 -65.16
N ASP A 515 -33.20 -1.44 -65.04
CA ASP A 515 -32.34 -1.26 -66.22
C ASP A 515 -30.90 -0.86 -65.83
N SER A 516 -29.96 -1.47 -66.56
CA SER A 516 -28.57 -1.13 -66.79
C SER A 516 -28.39 0.36 -67.19
N GLU A 517 -27.25 1.04 -67.04
CA GLU A 517 -26.00 0.77 -67.75
C GLU A 517 -24.94 1.83 -67.36
N ASP A 518 -23.68 1.38 -67.37
CA ASP A 518 -22.43 2.05 -67.75
C ASP A 518 -21.78 3.29 -67.06
N LYS A 519 -20.44 3.11 -66.97
CA LYS A 519 -19.33 4.02 -66.59
C LYS A 519 -19.04 5.03 -67.75
N PRO A 520 -17.98 5.89 -67.77
CA PRO A 520 -16.76 5.99 -66.92
C PRO A 520 -16.20 7.40 -66.58
N GLY A 521 -15.28 7.41 -65.61
CA GLY A 521 -14.02 8.19 -65.60
C GLY A 521 -14.04 9.72 -65.50
N THR A 522 -13.18 10.29 -64.65
CA THR A 522 -12.00 11.10 -65.08
C THR A 522 -11.31 11.73 -63.86
N VAL A 523 -9.98 11.65 -63.89
CA VAL A 523 -8.98 12.21 -62.98
C VAL A 523 -8.78 13.70 -63.23
N THR A 524 -8.49 14.52 -62.21
CA THR A 524 -7.53 15.64 -62.32
C THR A 524 -7.07 16.16 -60.97
N SER A 525 -5.81 16.62 -60.97
CA SER A 525 -4.93 17.00 -59.87
C SER A 525 -4.71 18.52 -59.83
N ARG A 526 -4.26 19.08 -58.68
CA ARG A 526 -3.40 20.29 -58.45
C ARG A 526 -3.63 20.85 -57.04
N THR A 527 -2.70 20.81 -56.07
CA THR A 527 -1.43 21.56 -55.80
C THR A 527 -1.56 22.94 -55.14
N LEU A 528 -0.55 23.24 -54.28
CA LEU A 528 -0.07 24.51 -53.67
C LEU A 528 -0.59 24.81 -52.24
N SER A 529 0.21 24.68 -51.18
CA SER A 529 1.36 25.48 -50.70
C SER A 529 0.98 26.81 -50.05
N ASN A 530 1.36 27.02 -48.78
CA ASN A 530 2.16 28.15 -48.29
C ASN A 530 2.11 28.26 -46.75
N ILE A 531 3.31 28.26 -46.16
CA ILE A 531 3.61 28.62 -44.77
C ILE A 531 4.51 29.86 -44.85
N PRO A 532 4.34 30.88 -44.00
CA PRO A 532 5.42 31.83 -43.72
C PRO A 532 5.96 31.65 -42.30
N LEU A 533 7.29 31.61 -42.22
CA LEU A 533 8.13 31.91 -41.06
C LEU A 533 8.35 33.43 -41.00
N ILE A 534 8.33 34.02 -39.79
CA ILE A 534 9.04 35.27 -39.49
C ILE A 534 9.70 35.13 -38.10
N ASP A 535 10.96 35.53 -38.09
CA ASP A 535 11.91 35.61 -36.99
C ASP A 535 12.03 37.09 -36.54
N THR A 536 12.33 37.38 -35.27
CA THR A 536 13.20 38.50 -34.80
C THR A 536 13.21 38.66 -33.28
N SER A 537 14.34 39.14 -32.81
CA SER A 537 14.89 39.25 -31.46
C SER A 537 14.48 40.53 -30.68
N ASP A 538 14.86 40.50 -29.39
CA ASP A 538 15.12 41.60 -28.43
C ASP A 538 14.03 42.06 -27.44
N GLY A 539 14.42 42.03 -26.15
CA GLY A 539 14.35 43.21 -25.28
C GLY A 539 13.21 43.35 -24.25
N THR A 540 13.55 43.10 -22.97
CA THR A 540 13.12 43.84 -21.75
C THR A 540 11.66 43.77 -21.20
N ALA A 541 11.61 43.36 -19.93
CA ALA A 541 10.81 43.88 -18.80
C ALA A 541 9.26 43.76 -18.75
N ASN A 542 8.82 43.08 -17.67
CA ASN A 542 7.64 43.32 -16.80
C ASN A 542 6.28 43.70 -17.43
N SER A 543 5.32 42.77 -17.34
CA SER A 543 3.94 43.08 -16.92
C SER A 543 3.14 41.82 -16.59
N GLU A 544 2.67 41.73 -15.35
CA GLU A 544 1.65 40.78 -14.88
C GLU A 544 0.28 41.08 -15.50
N ILE A 545 -0.38 40.08 -16.11
CA ILE A 545 -1.85 40.01 -16.28
C ILE A 545 -2.28 38.53 -16.13
N PRO A 546 -3.39 38.22 -15.40
CA PRO A 546 -3.64 36.90 -14.83
C PRO A 546 -4.48 35.95 -15.71
N LEU A 547 -4.25 34.65 -15.55
CA LEU A 547 -5.07 33.56 -16.08
C LEU A 547 -6.31 33.29 -15.21
N PRO A 548 -7.47 32.92 -15.79
CA PRO A 548 -8.71 32.75 -15.05
C PRO A 548 -8.87 31.33 -14.45
N GLY A 549 -9.35 31.29 -13.20
CA GLY A 549 -10.40 30.35 -12.78
C GLY A 549 -9.99 28.92 -12.41
N ALA A 550 -9.21 28.75 -11.34
CA ALA A 550 -9.18 27.49 -10.59
C ALA A 550 -10.26 27.52 -9.48
N VAL A 551 -11.16 26.56 -9.52
CA VAL A 551 -12.24 26.34 -8.56
C VAL A 551 -11.64 25.97 -7.18
N GLU A 552 -11.77 26.87 -6.20
CA GLU A 552 -11.39 26.64 -4.80
C GLU A 552 -12.21 25.51 -4.18
N THR A 553 -11.52 24.50 -3.64
CA THR A 553 -12.12 23.44 -2.80
C THR A 553 -12.25 23.91 -1.36
N THR A 554 -13.26 23.34 -0.67
CA THR A 554 -13.76 23.63 0.69
C THR A 554 -12.74 23.56 1.85
N GLU A 555 -11.46 23.34 1.57
CA GLU A 555 -10.36 23.27 2.55
C GLU A 555 -9.81 24.67 2.91
N SER A 556 -9.91 25.65 1.99
CA SER A 556 -9.44 27.03 2.20
C SER A 556 -10.34 27.87 3.12
N LYS A 557 -11.61 27.48 3.32
CA LYS A 557 -12.53 28.12 4.27
C LYS A 557 -12.28 27.71 5.74
N LEU A 558 -11.78 26.51 5.98
CA LEU A 558 -11.52 26.01 7.34
C LEU A 558 -10.21 26.55 7.93
N LYS A 559 -9.20 26.83 7.09
CA LYS A 559 -7.95 27.46 7.55
C LYS A 559 -8.08 28.95 7.90
N ARG A 560 -9.09 29.67 7.38
CA ARG A 560 -9.35 31.07 7.76
C ARG A 560 -10.14 31.22 9.07
N LEU A 561 -10.80 30.17 9.54
CA LEU A 561 -11.58 30.20 10.79
C LEU A 561 -10.75 29.86 12.04
N PHE A 562 -9.54 29.31 11.90
CA PHE A 562 -8.67 28.93 13.03
C PHE A 562 -7.49 29.88 13.28
N VAL A 563 -7.36 30.97 12.52
CA VAL A 563 -6.24 31.93 12.67
C VAL A 563 -6.70 33.27 13.28
N SER A 564 -7.98 33.44 13.65
CA SER A 564 -8.48 34.71 14.21
C SER A 564 -8.71 34.72 15.73
N GLN A 565 -8.18 33.77 16.49
CA GLN A 565 -8.20 33.83 17.95
C GLN A 565 -6.84 33.38 18.50
N THR A 566 -5.91 34.33 18.62
CA THR A 566 -4.92 34.48 19.72
C THR A 566 -3.77 35.38 19.25
N ALA A 567 -3.89 36.68 19.47
CA ALA A 567 -2.76 37.59 19.63
C ALA A 567 -3.16 38.73 20.59
N PRO A 568 -2.25 39.21 21.45
CA PRO A 568 -2.57 39.98 22.66
C PRO A 568 -2.64 41.49 22.42
N GLN A 569 -3.42 42.19 23.24
CA GLN A 569 -3.34 43.65 23.39
C GLN A 569 -2.81 44.01 24.77
N ASN A 570 -1.70 44.75 24.78
CA ASN A 570 -1.23 45.56 25.92
C ASN A 570 -2.07 46.84 26.01
N ALA A 571 -2.36 47.31 27.24
CA ALA A 571 -1.87 48.60 27.77
C ALA A 571 -2.59 49.03 29.07
N ASN A 572 -1.79 49.64 29.96
CA ASN A 572 -2.10 50.46 31.14
C ASN A 572 -2.61 49.72 32.40
N GLY A 573 -2.10 49.94 33.60
CA GLY A 573 -1.15 50.92 34.14
C GLY A 573 -1.20 50.85 35.66
N ASP A 574 -0.09 51.20 36.29
CA ASP A 574 0.07 51.68 37.66
C ASP A 574 -0.03 50.74 38.88
N ALA A 575 1.00 50.93 39.71
CA ALA A 575 1.03 50.98 41.16
C ALA A 575 1.34 49.71 41.99
N VAL A 576 2.60 49.67 42.47
CA VAL A 576 3.01 49.59 43.89
C VAL A 576 2.33 48.51 44.75
N THR A 577 3.06 47.47 45.12
CA THR A 577 3.47 47.21 46.53
C THR A 577 4.28 45.90 46.67
N ASN A 578 5.39 46.03 47.38
CA ASN A 578 6.11 44.93 48.02
C ASN A 578 5.20 44.13 48.96
N LEU A 579 5.39 42.80 49.03
CA LEU A 579 5.36 42.08 50.31
C LEU A 579 6.08 40.73 50.18
N SER A 580 7.28 40.73 50.74
CA SER A 580 7.97 39.59 51.31
C SER A 580 7.17 38.93 52.44
N ASP A 581 7.52 37.67 52.68
CA ASP A 581 7.46 36.96 53.97
C ASP A 581 6.20 36.21 54.42
N LYS A 582 6.47 34.92 54.71
CA LYS A 582 6.12 34.11 55.91
C LYS A 582 5.02 33.05 55.82
N LYS A 583 5.50 31.83 56.14
CA LYS A 583 4.89 30.75 56.94
C LYS A 583 3.67 30.07 56.29
N SER A 584 3.58 28.75 56.27
CA SER A 584 3.96 27.71 57.23
C SER A 584 3.98 26.35 56.56
#